data_AF-A0A7J2HS58-F1
#
_entry.id   AF-A0A7J2HS58-F1
#
_cell.length_a   1.000
_cell.length_b   1.000
_cell.length_c   1.000
_cell.angle_alpha   90.00
_cell.angle_beta   90.00
_cell.angle_gamma   90.00
#
_symmetry.space_group_name_H-M   'P 1'
#
loop_
_entity.id
_entity.type
_entity.pdbx_description
1 polymer ?
#
loop_
_entity_poly.entity_id
_entity_poly.type
_entity_poly.pdbx_seq_one_letter_code
_entity_poly.pdbx_strand_id
1 'polypeptide(L)'
;MRISEAQRLMLEFERRRGWDRFRESQVFAHLVEEISEIGRHILVREGYKVPGLGHGEPGGEVWREFAQAFSLFLQLANRLGVDLEEAFEAELERMERRFDPERWRRYFEAEGG
;
A
#
# COMPACT_ATOMS: atom_id res chain seq x y z
N MET A 1 2.00 -5.46 16.00
CA MET A 1 1.94 -6.63 15.09
C MET A 1 3.10 -6.51 14.14
N ARG A 2 3.86 -7.59 13.99
CA ARG A 2 4.94 -7.72 13.00
C ARG A 2 4.40 -7.93 11.58
N ILE A 3 5.20 -7.70 10.54
CA ILE A 3 4.78 -7.96 9.15
C ILE A 3 4.53 -9.46 8.98
N SER A 4 5.41 -10.29 9.53
CA SER A 4 5.25 -11.75 9.53
C SER A 4 3.96 -12.22 10.22
N GLU A 5 3.54 -11.52 11.28
CA GLU A 5 2.26 -11.78 11.97
C GLU A 5 1.07 -11.38 11.10
N ALA A 6 1.12 -10.23 10.44
CA ALA A 6 0.07 -9.78 9.52
C ALA A 6 -0.06 -10.71 8.31
N GLN A 7 1.04 -11.13 7.69
CA GLN A 7 1.05 -12.09 6.58
C GLN A 7 0.37 -13.41 6.97
N ARG A 8 0.71 -13.95 8.15
CA ARG A 8 0.10 -15.20 8.66
C ARG A 8 -1.40 -15.04 8.94
N LEU A 9 -1.80 -13.95 9.61
CA LEU A 9 -3.21 -13.69 9.89
C LEU A 9 -4.03 -13.57 8.60
N MET A 10 -3.49 -12.89 7.59
CA MET A 10 -4.14 -12.74 6.29
C MET A 10 -4.24 -14.08 5.56
N LEU A 11 -3.16 -14.88 5.53
CA LEU A 11 -3.17 -16.21 4.94
C LEU A 11 -4.20 -17.15 5.59
N GLU A 12 -4.29 -17.13 6.92
CA GLU A 12 -5.31 -17.90 7.64
C GLU A 12 -6.74 -17.42 7.32
N PHE A 13 -6.93 -16.10 7.27
CA PHE A 13 -8.22 -15.51 6.92
C PHE A 13 -8.68 -15.92 5.51
N GLU A 14 -7.76 -15.91 4.54
CA GLU A 14 -7.98 -16.34 3.16
C GLU A 14 -8.34 -17.82 3.06
N ARG A 15 -7.52 -18.69 3.66
CA ARG A 15 -7.70 -20.15 3.60
C ARG A 15 -9.03 -20.59 4.19
N ARG A 16 -9.48 -19.97 5.29
CA ARG A 16 -10.80 -20.25 5.88
C ARG A 16 -11.97 -19.95 4.94
N ARG A 17 -11.76 -19.13 3.90
CA ARG A 17 -12.77 -18.73 2.91
C ARG A 17 -12.50 -19.28 1.51
N GLY A 18 -11.39 -19.99 1.31
CA GLY A 18 -10.93 -20.44 0.00
C GLY A 18 -10.49 -19.31 -0.93
N TRP A 19 -10.17 -18.12 -0.37
CA TRP A 19 -9.71 -16.95 -1.15
C TRP A 19 -8.26 -17.08 -1.60
N ASP A 20 -7.51 -18.01 -1.01
CA ASP A 20 -6.19 -18.42 -1.46
C ASP A 20 -6.20 -19.05 -2.87
N ARG A 21 -7.39 -19.28 -3.45
CA ARG A 21 -7.61 -19.79 -4.81
C ARG A 21 -7.78 -18.70 -5.88
N PHE A 22 -7.93 -17.44 -5.49
CA PHE A 22 -7.97 -16.35 -6.47
C PHE A 22 -6.62 -16.25 -7.21
N ARG A 23 -6.68 -15.96 -8.51
CA ARG A 23 -5.47 -15.82 -9.32
C ARG A 23 -4.73 -14.55 -8.94
N GLU A 24 -3.41 -14.57 -9.04
CA GLU A 24 -2.54 -13.43 -8.74
C GLU A 24 -2.93 -12.19 -9.55
N SER A 25 -3.30 -12.39 -10.82
CA SER A 25 -3.78 -11.31 -11.69
C SER A 25 -5.05 -10.62 -11.17
N GLN A 26 -5.94 -11.36 -10.52
CA GLN A 26 -7.19 -10.81 -9.97
C GLN A 26 -6.89 -10.02 -8.70
N VAL A 27 -6.06 -10.57 -7.81
CA VAL A 27 -5.61 -9.89 -6.58
C VAL A 27 -4.84 -8.62 -6.93
N PHE A 28 -3.97 -8.67 -7.94
CA PHE A 28 -3.21 -7.51 -8.41
C PHE A 28 -4.12 -6.42 -9.00
N ALA A 29 -5.09 -6.80 -9.86
CA ALA A 29 -6.04 -5.83 -10.42
C ALA A 29 -6.85 -5.14 -9.30
N HIS A 30 -7.33 -5.91 -8.32
CA HIS A 30 -8.07 -5.37 -7.18
C HIS A 30 -7.17 -4.47 -6.30
N LEU A 31 -5.90 -4.84 -6.09
CA LEU A 31 -4.94 -3.98 -5.38
C LEU A 31 -4.80 -2.60 -6.05
N VAL A 32 -4.74 -2.56 -7.38
CA VAL A 32 -4.68 -1.31 -8.14
C VAL A 32 -5.95 -0.48 -7.97
N GLU A 33 -7.12 -1.11 -7.92
CA GLU A 33 -8.39 -0.44 -7.63
C GLU A 33 -8.38 0.21 -6.24
N GLU A 34 -7.98 -0.52 -5.19
CA GLU A 34 -7.91 0.02 -3.81
C GLU A 34 -6.87 1.16 -3.68
N ILE A 35 -5.73 1.05 -4.37
CA ILE A 35 -4.75 2.15 -4.44
C ILE A 35 -5.36 3.39 -5.12
N SER A 36 -6.20 3.19 -6.13
CA SER A 36 -6.87 4.30 -6.83
C SER A 36 -7.90 5.03 -5.95
N GLU A 37 -8.52 4.33 -4.99
CA GLU A 37 -9.41 4.93 -3.99
C GLU A 37 -8.62 5.82 -3.00
N ILE A 38 -7.42 5.41 -2.58
CA ILE A 38 -6.50 6.29 -1.85
C ILE A 38 -6.19 7.54 -2.69
N GLY A 39 -5.91 7.35 -3.98
CA GLY A 39 -5.71 8.45 -4.93
C GLY A 39 -6.92 9.38 -5.01
N ARG A 40 -8.14 8.86 -4.92
CA ARG A 40 -9.37 9.66 -4.92
C ARG A 40 -9.45 10.62 -3.73
N HIS A 41 -9.08 10.15 -2.53
CA HIS A 41 -8.98 10.99 -1.33
C HIS A 41 -7.95 12.11 -1.51
N ILE A 42 -6.78 11.80 -2.09
CA ILE A 42 -5.72 12.79 -2.36
C ILE A 42 -6.20 13.87 -3.33
N LEU A 43 -6.79 13.47 -4.46
CA LEU A 43 -7.26 14.42 -5.49
C LEU A 43 -8.35 15.36 -4.97
N VAL A 44 -9.19 14.90 -4.04
CA VAL A 44 -10.17 15.77 -3.38
C VAL A 44 -9.50 16.72 -2.41
N ARG A 45 -8.61 16.19 -1.55
CA ARG A 45 -7.85 16.99 -0.58
C ARG A 45 -7.05 18.11 -1.24
N GLU A 46 -6.50 17.87 -2.42
CA GLU A 46 -5.68 18.82 -3.18
C GLU A 46 -6.51 19.72 -4.11
N GLY A 47 -7.84 19.61 -4.10
CA GLY A 47 -8.74 20.49 -4.84
C GLY A 47 -8.82 20.21 -6.35
N TYR A 48 -8.14 19.17 -6.85
CA TYR A 48 -8.26 18.77 -8.26
C TYR A 48 -9.64 18.19 -8.57
N LYS A 49 -10.18 17.37 -7.66
CA LYS A 49 -11.58 16.89 -7.74
C LYS A 49 -12.41 17.59 -6.67
N VAL A 50 -13.28 18.50 -7.08
CA VAL A 50 -14.17 19.24 -6.16
C VAL A 50 -15.54 18.56 -6.05
N PRO A 51 -15.94 18.03 -4.88
CA PRO A 51 -17.27 17.47 -4.68
C PRO A 51 -18.37 18.48 -5.02
N GLY A 52 -19.41 18.01 -5.71
CA GLY A 52 -20.52 18.87 -6.16
C GLY A 52 -20.27 19.63 -7.47
N LEU A 53 -19.03 19.69 -7.97
CA LEU A 53 -18.69 20.25 -9.29
C LEU A 53 -18.40 19.15 -10.32
N GLY A 54 -19.29 18.15 -10.42
CA GLY A 54 -19.13 17.00 -11.32
C GLY A 54 -18.29 15.84 -10.75
N HIS A 55 -17.81 15.98 -9.51
CA HIS A 55 -17.18 14.89 -8.76
C HIS A 55 -18.00 14.53 -7.53
N GLY A 56 -18.06 13.23 -7.21
CA GLY A 56 -18.58 12.75 -5.94
C GLY A 56 -17.58 12.91 -4.80
N GLU A 57 -18.03 12.65 -3.58
CA GLU A 57 -17.13 12.38 -2.45
C GLU A 57 -16.27 11.14 -2.73
N PRO A 58 -15.08 11.00 -2.12
CA PRO A 58 -14.36 9.74 -2.08
C PRO A 58 -15.23 8.63 -1.46
N GLY A 59 -15.04 7.40 -1.92
CA GLY A 59 -15.64 6.23 -1.26
C GLY A 59 -15.00 5.98 0.11
N GLY A 60 -15.80 5.58 1.08
CA GLY A 60 -15.32 5.10 2.37
C GLY A 60 -14.50 6.11 3.18
N GLU A 61 -13.74 5.58 4.14
CA GLU A 61 -12.79 6.37 4.94
C GLU A 61 -11.38 6.02 4.50
N VAL A 62 -10.49 7.00 4.38
CA VAL A 62 -9.13 6.80 3.83
C VAL A 62 -8.37 5.67 4.52
N TRP A 63 -8.49 5.52 5.84
CA TRP A 63 -7.80 4.44 6.58
C TRP A 63 -8.27 3.05 6.15
N ARG A 64 -9.53 2.91 5.72
CA ARG A 64 -10.08 1.64 5.21
C ARG A 64 -9.45 1.28 3.87
N GLU A 65 -9.26 2.26 2.99
CA GLU A 65 -8.64 2.03 1.68
C GLU A 65 -7.17 1.61 1.83
N PHE A 66 -6.44 2.23 2.77
CA PHE A 66 -5.10 1.75 3.14
C PHE A 66 -5.11 0.33 3.69
N ALA A 67 -6.06 -0.02 4.54
CA ALA A 67 -6.17 -1.36 5.09
C ALA A 67 -6.54 -2.41 4.02
N GLN A 68 -7.41 -2.08 3.07
CA GLN A 68 -7.79 -2.94 1.95
C GLN A 68 -6.61 -3.18 1.01
N ALA A 69 -5.93 -2.10 0.58
CA ALA A 69 -4.73 -2.19 -0.24
C ALA A 69 -3.64 -3.02 0.45
N PHE A 70 -3.39 -2.79 1.74
CA PHE A 70 -2.41 -3.57 2.49
C PHE A 70 -2.80 -5.06 2.58
N SER A 71 -4.08 -5.37 2.80
CA SER A 71 -4.57 -6.76 2.85
C SER A 71 -4.36 -7.50 1.53
N LEU A 72 -4.66 -6.84 0.39
CA LEU A 72 -4.44 -7.39 -0.94
C LEU A 72 -2.96 -7.54 -1.27
N PHE A 73 -2.12 -6.61 -0.80
CA PHE A 73 -0.67 -6.72 -0.94
C PHE A 73 -0.10 -7.90 -0.16
N LEU A 74 -0.56 -8.13 1.09
CA LEU A 74 -0.20 -9.31 1.88
C LEU A 74 -0.66 -10.60 1.19
N GLN A 75 -1.88 -10.63 0.65
CA GLN A 75 -2.38 -11.77 -0.12
C GLN A 75 -1.47 -12.05 -1.33
N LEU A 76 -1.11 -11.02 -2.09
CA LEU A 76 -0.22 -11.17 -3.25
C LEU A 76 1.17 -11.68 -2.85
N ALA A 77 1.76 -11.14 -1.78
CA ALA A 77 3.04 -11.61 -1.25
C ALA A 77 2.97 -13.09 -0.83
N ASN A 78 1.91 -13.49 -0.13
CA ASN A 78 1.67 -14.88 0.26
C ASN A 78 1.54 -15.80 -0.97
N ARG A 79 0.82 -15.37 -2.01
CA ARG A 79 0.64 -16.11 -3.27
C ARG A 79 1.94 -16.30 -4.04
N LEU A 80 2.82 -15.30 -3.99
CA LEU A 80 4.12 -15.33 -4.66
C LEU A 80 5.23 -15.98 -3.81
N GLY A 81 4.91 -16.40 -2.58
CA GLY A 81 5.88 -17.05 -1.69
C GLY A 81 6.95 -16.09 -1.17
N VAL A 82 6.62 -14.81 -1.00
CA VAL A 82 7.54 -13.78 -0.51
C VAL A 82 7.43 -13.67 1.01
N ASP A 83 8.55 -13.84 1.72
CA ASP A 83 8.70 -13.38 3.09
C ASP A 83 8.82 -11.85 3.06
N LEU A 84 7.74 -11.15 3.41
CA LEU A 84 7.67 -9.71 3.26
C LEU A 84 8.45 -8.98 4.36
N GLU A 85 8.59 -9.58 5.55
CA GLU A 85 9.38 -9.01 6.64
C GLU A 85 10.86 -9.02 6.27
N GLU A 86 11.38 -10.18 5.83
CA GLU A 86 12.76 -10.30 5.36
C GLU A 86 13.04 -9.41 4.13
N ALA A 87 12.13 -9.39 3.16
CA ALA A 87 12.27 -8.55 1.96
C ALA A 87 12.29 -7.05 2.30
N PHE A 88 11.45 -6.62 3.24
CA PHE A 88 11.40 -5.23 3.68
C PHE A 88 12.66 -4.82 4.43
N GLU A 89 13.14 -5.65 5.37
CA GLU A 89 14.38 -5.41 6.11
C GLU A 89 15.59 -5.31 5.15
N ALA A 90 15.70 -6.23 4.19
CA ALA A 90 16.79 -6.23 3.22
C ALA A 90 16.76 -5.02 2.28
N GLU A 91 15.58 -4.58 1.84
CA GLU A 91 15.47 -3.37 1.02
C GLU A 91 15.76 -2.10 1.83
N LEU A 92 15.31 -2.02 3.09
CA LEU A 92 15.62 -0.89 3.95
C LEU A 92 17.14 -0.73 4.16
N GLU A 93 17.84 -1.83 4.43
CA GLU A 93 19.30 -1.83 4.57
C GLU A 93 20.01 -1.41 3.26
N ARG A 94 19.46 -1.79 2.09
CA ARG A 94 19.94 -1.30 0.79
C ARG A 94 19.68 0.19 0.61
N MET A 95 18.51 0.69 1.00
CA MET A 95 18.15 2.10 0.92
C MET A 95 19.05 2.95 1.81
N GLU A 96 19.33 2.52 3.04
CA GLU A 96 20.26 3.21 3.96
C GLU A 96 21.66 3.39 3.37
N ARG A 97 22.18 2.36 2.68
CA ARG A 97 23.48 2.46 1.98
C ARG A 97 23.44 3.38 0.76
N ARG A 98 22.31 3.44 0.06
CA ARG A 98 22.19 4.16 -1.23
C ARG A 98 21.85 5.63 -1.07
N PHE A 99 21.18 5.99 0.02
CA PHE A 99 20.57 7.30 0.22
C PHE A 99 21.07 7.96 1.50
N ASP A 100 22.18 8.70 1.36
CA ASP A 100 22.78 9.48 2.44
C ASP A 100 21.79 10.52 3.04
N PRO A 101 21.46 10.43 4.34
CA PRO A 101 20.41 11.26 4.93
C PRO A 101 20.82 12.73 5.05
N GLU A 102 22.09 13.06 5.25
CA GLU A 102 22.57 14.44 5.28
C GLU A 102 22.43 15.11 3.91
N ARG A 103 22.77 14.40 2.84
CA ARG A 103 22.66 14.90 1.46
C ARG A 103 21.22 15.17 1.09
N TRP A 104 20.30 14.27 1.42
CA TRP A 104 18.87 14.46 1.18
C TRP A 104 18.30 15.64 1.99
N ARG A 105 18.67 15.77 3.28
CA ARG A 105 18.24 16.91 4.10
C ARG A 105 18.68 18.24 3.51
N ARG A 106 19.97 18.36 3.15
CA ARG A 106 20.52 19.59 2.54
C ARG A 106 19.85 19.94 1.21
N TYR A 107 19.49 18.95 0.40
CA TYR A 107 18.80 19.17 -0.87
C TYR A 107 17.46 19.89 -0.64
N PHE A 108 16.62 19.39 0.25
CA PHE A 108 15.32 20.01 0.52
C PHE A 108 15.41 21.33 1.30
N GLU A 109 16.40 21.49 2.18
CA GLU A 109 16.66 22.77 2.85
C GLU A 109 17.10 23.86 1.86
N ALA A 110 17.88 23.49 0.83
CA ALA A 110 18.35 24.41 -0.20
C ALA A 110 17.28 24.75 -1.24
N GLU A 111 16.37 23.82 -1.55
CA GLU A 111 15.26 24.06 -2.49
C GLU A 111 14.07 24.79 -1.85
N GLY A 112 14.11 25.07 -0.55
CA GLY A 112 13.11 25.90 0.14
C GLY A 112 11.77 25.20 0.28
N GLY A 113 11.66 24.34 1.30
CA GLY A 113 10.36 23.96 1.86
C GLY A 113 9.51 25.16 2.28
#